data_AF-A0AAD7VJ60-F1
#
_entry.id   AF-A0AAD7VJ60-F1
#
_cell.length_a   1.000
_cell.length_b   1.000
_cell.length_c   1.000
_cell.angle_alpha   90.00
_cell.angle_beta   90.00
_cell.angle_gamma   90.00
#
_symmetry.space_group_name_H-M   'P 1'
#
loop_
_entity.id
_entity.type
_entity.pdbx_description
1 polymer ?
#
loop_
_entity_poly.entity_id
_entity_poly.type
_entity_poly.pdbx_seq_one_letter_code
_entity_poly.pdbx_strand_id
1 'polypeptide(L)'
;MRRMAYSFPEEVLEHVFSFIQSDNDRNSISLVCKSWYEVERWCRRKIFVGNCYSVCPSMVIKRFPEVRSIELKGKPHFADFNLVPEGWGGYVYPWITAMASSYPWLQEIRLKRMVITDDCLELIAKSFKNFNVLVLSSCEGFSTDGLVAIAANCRNLRELDLRESEVEDFNGHWLSHFPDTYTSLVSLNISCLGSEVSFSALERLVGRCPNLRTLRLNRAVPLDRIANLLSRVPQLVELGTGAYSSEMRPEVFSNLAGAVTHCKQLSSLSGFWDVNPACLPAVYPTCTRLTSLNLSYATIQSPELTKLVSQCHNLQCLWVLDYIEDSGLEAIAASCKDLRELRVFPSDPFGVEVEPNVSLTEQGLVSVSEGCSKLQSVLYFCRQMSNAALITIARNRPNMTRFRLCIIEPRTPDYLTLQPLDMGFGAIVEHCKDLQRLSLSGLLTDRVFEYIGTYANKLEMLSVAFAGDSDLGLHHILSGCENLRKLEIRDCPFGDKALLANAAKLETMRSLWMSSCSVSYGACKLLGQKMPRLNVEVIDERGPPDSRPESCHVEKLYIYRTVAGARLDMPDFVWTMDEDSAVGLS
;
A
#
# COMPACT_ATOMS: atom_id res chain seq x y z
N MET A 1 -39.52 17.15 34.20
CA MET A 1 -38.94 16.30 33.14
C MET A 1 -39.30 16.90 31.77
N ARG A 2 -38.38 17.60 31.11
CA ARG A 2 -38.56 18.02 29.71
C ARG A 2 -38.23 16.82 28.82
N ARG A 3 -39.20 16.28 28.10
CA ARG A 3 -38.94 15.36 26.98
C ARG A 3 -38.02 16.10 26.00
N MET A 4 -36.80 15.63 25.79
CA MET A 4 -36.05 16.04 24.60
C MET A 4 -36.92 15.63 23.41
N ALA A 5 -37.39 16.61 22.64
CA ALA A 5 -38.00 16.34 21.36
C ALA A 5 -36.90 15.78 20.47
N TYR A 6 -36.94 14.47 20.19
CA TYR A 6 -36.16 13.90 19.11
C TYR A 6 -36.64 14.56 17.82
N SER A 7 -35.75 15.20 17.05
CA SER A 7 -36.14 15.84 15.79
C SER A 7 -36.68 14.83 14.77
N PHE A 8 -36.30 13.54 14.87
CA PHE A 8 -36.75 12.46 14.00
C PHE A 8 -36.82 11.11 14.76
N PRO A 9 -37.68 10.16 14.34
CA PRO A 9 -37.63 8.76 14.76
C PRO A 9 -36.29 8.07 14.43
N GLU A 10 -35.95 6.98 15.13
CA GLU A 10 -34.67 6.26 14.93
C GLU A 10 -34.55 5.67 13.52
N GLU A 11 -35.64 5.20 12.93
CA GLU A 11 -35.65 4.63 11.58
C GLU A 11 -35.32 5.70 10.53
N VAL A 12 -35.74 6.94 10.76
CA VAL A 12 -35.42 8.07 9.89
C VAL A 12 -33.94 8.44 10.02
N LEU A 13 -33.39 8.44 11.23
CA LEU A 13 -31.96 8.68 11.45
C LEU A 13 -31.09 7.59 10.82
N GLU A 14 -31.48 6.32 10.97
CA GLU A 14 -30.80 5.19 10.33
C GLU A 14 -30.81 5.35 8.80
N HIS A 15 -31.96 5.72 8.22
CA HIS A 15 -32.07 5.97 6.80
C HIS A 15 -31.17 7.14 6.34
N VAL A 16 -31.14 8.25 7.09
CA VAL A 16 -30.23 9.37 6.81
C VAL A 16 -28.77 8.91 6.85
N PHE A 17 -28.37 8.14 7.87
CA PHE A 17 -27.00 7.64 8.00
C PHE A 17 -26.63 6.64 6.90
N SER A 18 -27.61 5.99 6.26
CA SER A 18 -27.36 5.10 5.12
C SER A 18 -26.78 5.82 3.89
N PHE A 19 -26.96 7.14 3.77
CA PHE A 19 -26.35 7.96 2.72
C PHE A 19 -24.94 8.44 3.08
N ILE A 20 -24.48 8.19 4.31
CA ILE A 20 -23.21 8.70 4.85
C ILE A 20 -22.23 7.53 4.92
N GLN A 21 -21.26 7.53 4.01
CA GLN A 21 -20.33 6.42 3.81
C GLN A 21 -18.90 6.70 4.32
N SER A 22 -18.56 7.98 4.54
CA SER A 22 -17.24 8.39 5.01
C SER A 22 -17.04 8.02 6.49
N ASP A 23 -15.91 7.38 6.81
CA ASP A 23 -15.55 7.05 8.19
C ASP A 23 -15.48 8.29 9.08
N ASN A 24 -14.93 9.40 8.55
CA ASN A 24 -14.80 10.66 9.29
C ASN A 24 -16.17 11.27 9.61
N ASP A 25 -17.10 11.27 8.66
CA ASP A 25 -18.45 11.81 8.88
C ASP A 25 -19.23 10.95 9.86
N ARG A 26 -19.13 9.62 9.74
CA ARG A 26 -19.74 8.68 10.68
C ARG A 26 -19.17 8.86 12.10
N ASN A 27 -17.86 9.10 12.23
CA ASN A 27 -17.24 9.41 13.52
C ASN A 27 -17.79 10.72 14.12
N SER A 28 -17.90 11.78 13.31
CA SER A 28 -18.47 13.07 13.74
C SER A 28 -19.92 12.92 14.21
N ILE A 29 -20.75 12.17 13.46
CA ILE A 29 -22.15 11.89 13.80
C ILE A 29 -22.26 11.18 15.15
N SER A 30 -21.39 10.21 15.40
CA SER A 30 -21.41 9.45 16.66
C SER A 30 -21.11 10.32 17.90
N LEU A 31 -20.60 11.54 17.71
CA LEU A 31 -20.26 12.47 18.79
C LEU A 31 -21.29 13.59 19.01
N VAL A 32 -22.36 13.67 18.19
CA VAL A 32 -23.37 14.73 18.30
C VAL A 32 -24.17 14.61 19.59
N CYS A 33 -24.70 13.41 19.89
CA CYS A 33 -25.38 13.10 21.14
C CYS A 33 -25.46 11.58 21.37
N LYS A 34 -25.87 11.15 22.57
CA LYS A 34 -26.00 9.72 22.92
C LYS A 34 -26.96 8.95 22.00
N SER A 35 -28.06 9.57 21.56
CA SER A 35 -29.01 8.92 20.65
C SER A 35 -28.38 8.67 19.27
N TRP A 36 -27.67 9.66 18.71
CA TRP A 36 -26.97 9.49 17.44
C TRP A 36 -25.83 8.48 17.55
N TYR A 37 -25.12 8.46 18.68
CA TYR A 37 -24.11 7.44 18.97
C TYR A 37 -24.70 6.02 18.88
N GLU A 38 -25.84 5.77 19.51
CA GLU A 38 -26.50 4.45 19.47
C GLU A 38 -27.01 4.11 18.07
N VAL A 39 -27.72 5.00 17.39
CA VAL A 39 -28.21 4.70 16.02
C VAL A 39 -27.05 4.45 15.04
N GLU A 40 -26.01 5.29 15.09
CA GLU A 40 -24.85 5.20 14.19
C GLU A 40 -24.12 3.87 14.35
N ARG A 41 -23.88 3.44 15.60
CA ARG A 41 -23.11 2.22 15.85
C ARG A 41 -23.85 0.94 15.44
N TRP A 42 -25.17 0.94 15.49
CA TRP A 42 -26.01 -0.18 15.02
C TRP A 42 -26.14 -0.22 13.50
N CYS A 43 -26.05 0.92 12.80
CA CYS A 43 -26.20 0.95 11.34
C CYS A 43 -24.87 1.07 10.57
N ARG A 44 -23.71 1.07 11.26
CA ARG A 44 -22.40 1.10 10.62
C ARG A 44 -22.04 -0.26 10.05
N ARG A 45 -21.88 -0.31 8.72
CA ARG A 45 -21.63 -1.56 7.98
C ARG A 45 -20.16 -1.80 7.64
N LYS A 46 -19.33 -0.75 7.62
CA LYS A 46 -17.91 -0.85 7.28
C LYS A 46 -17.05 -0.27 8.40
N ILE A 47 -15.95 -0.96 8.70
CA ILE A 47 -14.94 -0.51 9.66
C ILE A 47 -13.56 -0.58 9.02
N PHE A 48 -12.79 0.49 9.21
CA PHE A 48 -11.37 0.54 8.90
C PHE A 48 -10.54 0.62 10.19
N VAL A 49 -9.67 -0.37 10.42
CA VAL A 49 -8.70 -0.41 11.51
C VAL A 49 -7.29 -0.33 10.89
N GLY A 50 -6.72 0.88 10.94
CA GLY A 50 -5.45 1.17 10.29
C GLY A 50 -4.19 0.66 11.00
N ASN A 51 -4.33 0.09 12.19
CA ASN A 51 -3.32 -0.61 12.97
C ASN A 51 -4.07 -1.67 13.80
N CYS A 52 -3.86 -2.96 13.57
CA CYS A 52 -4.59 -4.05 14.23
C CYS A 52 -4.37 -4.11 15.75
N TYR A 53 -3.30 -3.50 16.26
CA TYR A 53 -2.99 -3.44 17.69
C TYR A 53 -3.50 -2.16 18.37
N SER A 54 -4.17 -1.25 17.65
CA SER A 54 -4.72 -0.03 18.26
C SER A 54 -6.02 -0.26 19.03
N VAL A 55 -6.69 -1.40 18.82
CA VAL A 55 -7.97 -1.75 19.44
C VAL A 55 -8.17 -3.27 19.43
N CYS A 56 -8.76 -3.84 20.49
CA CYS A 56 -9.07 -5.26 20.54
C CYS A 56 -10.30 -5.64 19.69
N PRO A 57 -10.36 -6.85 19.11
CA PRO A 57 -11.52 -7.32 18.34
C PRO A 57 -12.84 -7.20 19.11
N SER A 58 -12.84 -7.56 20.39
CA SER A 58 -14.02 -7.51 21.27
C SER A 58 -14.58 -6.09 21.46
N MET A 59 -13.72 -5.07 21.50
CA MET A 59 -14.13 -3.67 21.60
C MET A 59 -14.83 -3.22 20.31
N VAL A 60 -14.31 -3.62 19.15
CA VAL A 60 -14.91 -3.31 17.84
C VAL A 60 -16.27 -3.98 17.72
N ILE A 61 -16.35 -5.29 18.02
CA ILE A 61 -17.58 -6.08 17.96
C ILE A 61 -18.64 -5.52 18.90
N LYS A 62 -18.26 -5.23 20.15
CA LYS A 62 -19.19 -4.63 21.10
C LYS A 62 -19.69 -3.27 20.59
N ARG A 63 -18.81 -2.44 20.02
CA ARG A 63 -19.19 -1.11 19.54
C ARG A 63 -20.07 -1.19 18.29
N PHE A 64 -19.74 -2.00 17.30
CA PHE A 64 -20.39 -2.03 15.99
C PHE A 64 -20.94 -3.42 15.66
N PRO A 65 -22.13 -3.79 16.14
CA PRO A 65 -22.61 -5.17 16.00
C PRO A 65 -22.93 -5.58 14.56
N GLU A 66 -23.39 -4.67 13.71
CA GLU A 66 -23.93 -5.00 12.37
C GLU A 66 -22.91 -4.84 11.22
N VAL A 67 -21.62 -5.02 11.51
CA VAL A 67 -20.55 -4.86 10.51
C VAL A 67 -20.62 -5.95 9.44
N ARG A 68 -20.42 -5.54 8.18
CA ARG A 68 -20.41 -6.40 6.99
C ARG A 68 -19.08 -6.36 6.24
N SER A 69 -18.30 -5.30 6.41
CA SER A 69 -17.00 -5.10 5.75
C SER A 69 -15.96 -4.63 6.76
N ILE A 70 -14.85 -5.35 6.86
CA ILE A 70 -13.73 -4.98 7.73
C ILE A 70 -12.44 -4.86 6.93
N GLU A 71 -11.71 -3.76 7.14
CA GLU A 71 -10.36 -3.56 6.64
C GLU A 71 -9.37 -3.45 7.81
N LEU A 72 -8.36 -4.31 7.83
CA LEU A 72 -7.33 -4.39 8.87
C LEU A 72 -5.94 -4.18 8.26
N LYS A 73 -5.08 -3.46 8.97
CA LYS A 73 -3.66 -3.30 8.62
C LYS A 73 -2.76 -3.70 9.79
N GLY A 74 -1.77 -4.54 9.52
CA GLY A 74 -0.84 -5.05 10.53
C GLY A 74 0.48 -4.31 10.51
N LYS A 75 1.53 -4.96 9.97
CA LYS A 75 2.92 -4.48 10.00
C LYS A 75 3.04 -3.06 9.42
N PRO A 76 3.97 -2.23 9.92
CA PRO A 76 4.23 -0.90 9.37
C PRO A 76 4.75 -0.97 7.94
N HIS A 77 4.77 0.16 7.22
CA HIS A 77 5.13 0.16 5.79
C HIS A 77 6.58 -0.26 5.53
N PHE A 78 7.49 -0.08 6.48
CA PHE A 78 8.87 -0.54 6.36
C PHE A 78 9.05 -2.07 6.41
N ALA A 79 7.98 -2.84 6.66
CA ALA A 79 7.98 -4.28 6.41
C ALA A 79 8.26 -4.61 4.93
N ASP A 80 7.82 -3.75 3.99
CA ASP A 80 8.07 -3.92 2.55
C ASP A 80 9.58 -3.84 2.18
N PHE A 81 10.42 -3.40 3.12
CA PHE A 81 11.88 -3.29 2.96
C PHE A 81 12.65 -4.25 3.87
N ASN A 82 12.00 -5.31 4.37
CA ASN A 82 12.58 -6.31 5.28
C ASN A 82 13.15 -5.71 6.58
N LEU A 83 12.62 -4.56 7.04
CA LEU A 83 13.06 -3.92 8.29
C LEU A 83 12.28 -4.39 9.52
N VAL A 84 11.21 -5.16 9.33
CA VAL A 84 10.41 -5.75 10.41
C VAL A 84 10.74 -7.24 10.45
N PRO A 85 11.35 -7.75 11.54
CA PRO A 85 11.72 -9.15 11.62
C PRO A 85 10.51 -10.09 11.49
N GLU A 86 10.77 -11.30 10.98
CA GLU A 86 9.78 -12.37 10.93
C GLU A 86 9.25 -12.69 12.34
N GLY A 87 7.96 -12.99 12.45
CA GLY A 87 7.34 -13.26 13.75
C GLY A 87 7.04 -12.02 14.60
N TRP A 88 7.33 -10.79 14.12
CA TRP A 88 7.01 -9.57 14.87
C TRP A 88 5.55 -9.52 15.34
N GLY A 89 4.61 -9.91 14.49
CA GLY A 89 3.17 -9.86 14.76
C GLY A 89 2.33 -9.60 13.50
N GLY A 90 1.13 -9.07 13.71
CA GLY A 90 0.12 -8.83 12.68
C GLY A 90 -0.83 -10.02 12.47
N TYR A 91 -1.00 -10.89 13.46
CA TYR A 91 -1.84 -12.09 13.34
C TYR A 91 -3.33 -11.75 13.25
N VAL A 92 -3.99 -12.21 12.18
CA VAL A 92 -5.43 -11.97 12.00
C VAL A 92 -6.31 -12.99 12.73
N TYR A 93 -5.78 -14.14 13.13
CA TYR A 93 -6.56 -15.22 13.75
C TYR A 93 -7.46 -14.76 14.91
N PRO A 94 -7.00 -13.95 15.89
CA PRO A 94 -7.85 -13.45 16.96
C PRO A 94 -9.04 -12.61 16.46
N TRP A 95 -8.86 -11.86 15.37
CA TRP A 95 -9.93 -11.11 14.72
C TRP A 95 -10.94 -12.04 14.07
N ILE A 96 -10.50 -13.04 13.29
CA ILE A 96 -11.39 -13.98 12.60
C ILE A 96 -12.22 -14.77 13.61
N THR A 97 -11.60 -15.30 14.67
CA THR A 97 -12.30 -16.08 15.70
C THR A 97 -13.37 -15.25 16.43
N ALA A 98 -13.04 -14.01 16.79
CA ALA A 98 -14.02 -13.12 17.42
C ALA A 98 -15.18 -12.78 16.45
N MET A 99 -14.88 -12.51 15.18
CA MET A 99 -15.91 -12.18 14.18
C MET A 99 -16.76 -13.40 13.78
N ALA A 100 -16.19 -14.61 13.74
CA ALA A 100 -16.90 -15.83 13.36
C ALA A 100 -18.13 -16.09 14.24
N SER A 101 -18.04 -15.76 15.54
CA SER A 101 -19.14 -15.90 16.50
C SER A 101 -20.13 -14.73 16.49
N SER A 102 -19.70 -13.54 16.02
CA SER A 102 -20.42 -12.29 16.23
C SER A 102 -20.99 -11.67 14.95
N TYR A 103 -20.41 -11.94 13.79
CA TYR A 103 -20.79 -11.41 12.48
C TYR A 103 -21.09 -12.52 11.47
N PRO A 104 -22.15 -13.33 11.65
CA PRO A 104 -22.50 -14.37 10.68
C PRO A 104 -22.89 -13.81 9.30
N TRP A 105 -23.18 -12.51 9.22
CA TRP A 105 -23.48 -11.76 7.99
C TRP A 105 -22.27 -11.05 7.36
N LEU A 106 -21.05 -11.26 7.86
CA LEU A 106 -19.85 -10.63 7.29
C LEU A 106 -19.69 -10.99 5.80
N GLN A 107 -19.34 -10.00 5.01
CA GLN A 107 -19.28 -10.07 3.55
C GLN A 107 -17.86 -9.84 3.03
N GLU A 108 -17.13 -8.89 3.63
CA GLU A 108 -15.83 -8.46 3.12
C GLU A 108 -14.76 -8.47 4.21
N ILE A 109 -13.62 -9.06 3.89
CA ILE A 109 -12.40 -8.97 4.67
C ILE A 109 -11.29 -8.44 3.75
N ARG A 110 -10.70 -7.31 4.14
CA ARG A 110 -9.57 -6.69 3.44
C ARG A 110 -8.39 -6.57 4.41
N LEU A 111 -7.34 -7.33 4.16
CA LEU A 111 -6.15 -7.38 5.01
C LEU A 111 -4.97 -6.74 4.28
N LYS A 112 -4.15 -6.01 5.01
CA LYS A 112 -2.87 -5.51 4.52
C LYS A 112 -1.75 -5.75 5.52
N ARG A 113 -0.67 -6.42 5.10
CA ARG A 113 0.48 -6.74 5.96
C ARG A 113 0.08 -7.46 7.24
N MET A 114 -0.78 -8.45 7.09
CA MET A 114 -1.22 -9.32 8.17
C MET A 114 -0.63 -10.71 7.96
N VAL A 115 -0.42 -11.43 9.06
CA VAL A 115 -0.18 -12.87 9.02
C VAL A 115 -1.55 -13.56 9.05
N ILE A 116 -1.84 -14.33 8.00
CA ILE A 116 -3.06 -15.11 7.84
C ILE A 116 -2.67 -16.54 7.55
N THR A 117 -3.28 -17.50 8.25
CA THR A 117 -2.99 -18.94 8.12
C THR A 117 -4.09 -19.68 7.39
N ASP A 118 -3.83 -20.94 7.00
CA ASP A 118 -4.84 -21.81 6.39
C ASP A 118 -6.04 -22.03 7.35
N ASP A 119 -5.78 -22.15 8.65
CA ASP A 119 -6.83 -22.19 9.69
C ASP A 119 -7.74 -20.95 9.65
N CYS A 120 -7.16 -19.76 9.40
CA CYS A 120 -7.94 -18.54 9.25
C CYS A 120 -8.85 -18.63 8.02
N LEU A 121 -8.31 -19.08 6.88
CA LEU A 121 -9.05 -19.20 5.62
C LEU A 121 -10.16 -20.24 5.72
N GLU A 122 -9.89 -21.39 6.34
CA GLU A 122 -10.90 -22.39 6.64
C GLU A 122 -12.02 -21.85 7.53
N LEU A 123 -11.65 -21.13 8.60
CA LEU A 123 -12.62 -20.57 9.54
C LEU A 123 -13.48 -19.50 8.85
N ILE A 124 -12.89 -18.66 8.01
CA ILE A 124 -13.62 -17.71 7.14
C ILE A 124 -14.63 -18.45 6.28
N ALA A 125 -14.19 -19.49 5.56
CA ALA A 125 -15.01 -20.22 4.62
C ALA A 125 -16.19 -20.96 5.29
N LYS A 126 -15.97 -21.46 6.51
CA LYS A 126 -16.99 -22.15 7.31
C LYS A 126 -17.98 -21.18 7.96
N SER A 127 -17.51 -20.05 8.47
CA SER A 127 -18.30 -19.14 9.33
C SER A 127 -19.18 -18.17 8.55
N PHE A 128 -18.68 -17.61 7.45
CA PHE A 128 -19.32 -16.49 6.77
C PHE A 128 -20.05 -16.93 5.49
N LYS A 129 -21.35 -17.24 5.60
CA LYS A 129 -22.13 -17.77 4.46
C LYS A 129 -22.38 -16.76 3.33
N ASN A 130 -22.39 -15.46 3.67
CA ASN A 130 -22.59 -14.35 2.73
C ASN A 130 -21.26 -13.74 2.24
N PHE A 131 -20.13 -14.40 2.51
CA PHE A 131 -18.81 -13.90 2.20
C PHE A 131 -18.61 -13.72 0.69
N ASN A 132 -18.17 -12.53 0.28
CA ASN A 132 -18.08 -12.14 -1.11
C ASN A 132 -16.77 -11.43 -1.49
N VAL A 133 -16.00 -10.88 -0.56
CA VAL A 133 -14.73 -10.21 -0.86
C VAL A 133 -13.64 -10.66 0.10
N LEU A 134 -12.57 -11.21 -0.46
CA LEU A 134 -11.31 -11.44 0.22
C LEU A 134 -10.18 -10.71 -0.51
N VAL A 135 -9.58 -9.73 0.17
CA VAL A 135 -8.36 -9.07 -0.31
C VAL A 135 -7.25 -9.29 0.68
N LEU A 136 -6.18 -9.93 0.22
CA LEU A 136 -4.93 -10.14 0.93
C LEU A 136 -3.85 -9.32 0.22
N SER A 137 -3.51 -8.17 0.79
CA SER A 137 -2.50 -7.26 0.25
C SER A 137 -1.21 -7.38 1.05
N SER A 138 -0.15 -7.89 0.43
CA SER A 138 1.14 -8.05 1.12
C SER A 138 1.00 -8.84 2.43
N CYS A 139 0.18 -9.90 2.42
CA CYS A 139 -0.02 -10.79 3.57
C CYS A 139 0.86 -12.04 3.41
N GLU A 140 1.09 -12.75 4.51
CA GLU A 140 1.95 -13.95 4.56
C GLU A 140 1.34 -15.01 5.49
N GLY A 141 1.89 -16.23 5.47
CA GLY A 141 1.60 -17.29 6.44
C GLY A 141 0.53 -18.31 6.04
N PHE A 142 0.07 -18.29 4.78
CA PHE A 142 -0.92 -19.22 4.24
C PHE A 142 -0.41 -19.90 2.97
N SER A 143 -1.08 -20.99 2.60
CA SER A 143 -0.73 -21.81 1.44
C SER A 143 -1.87 -21.89 0.43
N THR A 144 -1.64 -22.62 -0.66
CA THR A 144 -2.71 -22.96 -1.61
C THR A 144 -3.78 -23.89 -1.01
N ASP A 145 -3.51 -24.59 0.09
CA ASP A 145 -4.51 -25.42 0.77
C ASP A 145 -5.57 -24.57 1.48
N GLY A 146 -5.18 -23.44 2.10
CA GLY A 146 -6.13 -22.46 2.60
C GLY A 146 -7.02 -21.89 1.48
N LEU A 147 -6.48 -21.72 0.27
CA LEU A 147 -7.25 -21.28 -0.90
C LEU A 147 -8.25 -22.35 -1.38
N VAL A 148 -7.92 -23.64 -1.25
CA VAL A 148 -8.88 -24.75 -1.51
C VAL A 148 -10.13 -24.58 -0.65
N ALA A 149 -9.96 -24.27 0.64
CA ALA A 149 -11.09 -24.09 1.56
C ALA A 149 -12.02 -22.95 1.13
N ILE A 150 -11.44 -21.82 0.70
CA ILE A 150 -12.19 -20.67 0.17
C ILE A 150 -12.92 -21.06 -1.13
N ALA A 151 -12.22 -21.64 -2.10
CA ALA A 151 -12.78 -22.00 -3.40
C ALA A 151 -13.94 -23.01 -3.29
N ALA A 152 -13.82 -23.99 -2.37
CA ALA A 152 -14.82 -25.03 -2.17
C ALA A 152 -16.08 -24.53 -1.44
N ASN A 153 -15.94 -23.59 -0.49
CA ASN A 153 -17.02 -23.28 0.46
C ASN A 153 -17.63 -21.87 0.29
N CYS A 154 -16.90 -20.89 -0.24
CA CYS A 154 -17.40 -19.53 -0.41
C CYS A 154 -18.24 -19.36 -1.69
N ARG A 155 -19.46 -19.90 -1.68
CA ARG A 155 -20.36 -19.93 -2.86
C ARG A 155 -20.78 -18.57 -3.41
N ASN A 156 -20.65 -17.50 -2.62
CA ASN A 156 -21.02 -16.13 -2.98
C ASN A 156 -19.81 -15.24 -3.26
N LEU A 157 -18.60 -15.82 -3.35
CA LEU A 157 -17.36 -15.09 -3.59
C LEU A 157 -17.45 -14.28 -4.90
N ARG A 158 -17.00 -13.03 -4.84
CA ARG A 158 -16.99 -12.08 -5.95
C ARG A 158 -15.58 -11.55 -6.19
N GLU A 159 -14.80 -11.31 -5.15
CA GLU A 159 -13.43 -10.79 -5.24
C GLU A 159 -12.50 -11.72 -4.45
N LEU A 160 -11.52 -12.29 -5.14
CA LEU A 160 -10.37 -12.96 -4.54
C LEU A 160 -9.11 -12.28 -5.08
N ASP A 161 -8.46 -11.49 -4.23
CA ASP A 161 -7.30 -10.69 -4.62
C ASP A 161 -6.13 -10.92 -3.68
N LEU A 162 -5.07 -11.54 -4.20
CA LEU A 162 -3.87 -11.93 -3.45
C LEU A 162 -2.68 -10.98 -3.70
N ARG A 163 -2.94 -9.74 -4.13
CA ARG A 163 -1.89 -8.78 -4.55
C ARG A 163 -0.70 -8.73 -3.59
N GLU A 164 0.49 -8.92 -4.16
CA GLU A 164 1.78 -8.78 -3.45
C GLU A 164 1.92 -9.67 -2.20
N SER A 165 1.07 -10.69 -2.02
CA SER A 165 1.14 -11.61 -0.87
C SER A 165 2.14 -12.73 -1.10
N GLU A 166 2.72 -13.21 -0.01
CA GLU A 166 3.60 -14.37 0.04
C GLU A 166 2.79 -15.61 0.38
N VAL A 167 2.72 -16.56 -0.55
CA VAL A 167 1.90 -17.78 -0.44
C VAL A 167 2.79 -19.00 -0.55
N GLU A 168 2.65 -19.94 0.37
CA GLU A 168 3.27 -21.25 0.26
C GLU A 168 2.59 -22.05 -0.87
N ASP A 169 3.26 -22.09 -2.02
CA ASP A 169 2.64 -22.53 -3.27
C ASP A 169 2.97 -24.01 -3.59
N PHE A 170 2.22 -24.93 -2.97
CA PHE A 170 2.46 -26.37 -3.11
C PHE A 170 1.98 -26.95 -4.45
N ASN A 171 0.82 -26.50 -4.95
CA ASN A 171 0.27 -26.89 -6.24
C ASN A 171 -0.88 -25.93 -6.69
N GLY A 172 -1.07 -25.82 -8.01
CA GLY A 172 -2.09 -24.96 -8.62
C GLY A 172 -3.48 -25.59 -8.79
N HIS A 173 -3.78 -26.68 -8.06
CA HIS A 173 -5.07 -27.38 -8.20
C HIS A 173 -6.22 -26.70 -7.45
N TRP A 174 -5.95 -25.76 -6.55
CA TRP A 174 -6.95 -25.08 -5.73
C TRP A 174 -8.10 -24.45 -6.55
N LEU A 175 -7.83 -23.93 -7.74
CA LEU A 175 -8.86 -23.39 -8.65
C LEU A 175 -9.89 -24.44 -9.10
N SER A 176 -9.52 -25.72 -9.12
CA SER A 176 -10.42 -26.82 -9.50
C SER A 176 -11.49 -27.10 -8.45
N HIS A 177 -11.33 -26.57 -7.23
CA HIS A 177 -12.29 -26.74 -6.15
C HIS A 177 -13.47 -25.79 -6.22
N PHE A 178 -13.46 -24.79 -7.10
CA PHE A 178 -14.67 -24.05 -7.42
C PHE A 178 -15.69 -24.98 -8.07
N PRO A 179 -16.88 -25.19 -7.46
CA PRO A 179 -17.88 -26.08 -8.03
C PRO A 179 -18.42 -25.52 -9.35
N ASP A 180 -18.95 -26.38 -10.21
CA ASP A 180 -19.52 -25.96 -11.50
C ASP A 180 -20.75 -25.04 -11.34
N THR A 181 -21.40 -25.08 -10.17
CA THR A 181 -22.50 -24.17 -9.80
C THR A 181 -22.05 -22.76 -9.45
N TYR A 182 -20.74 -22.52 -9.24
CA TYR A 182 -20.22 -21.21 -8.86
C TYR A 182 -20.04 -20.30 -10.09
N THR A 183 -20.67 -19.12 -10.06
CA THR A 183 -20.74 -18.17 -11.20
C THR A 183 -20.63 -16.69 -10.79
N SER A 184 -20.36 -16.40 -9.52
CA SER A 184 -20.46 -15.04 -8.95
C SER A 184 -19.18 -14.20 -9.04
N LEU A 185 -18.08 -14.75 -9.56
CA LEU A 185 -16.77 -14.08 -9.60
C LEU A 185 -16.81 -12.79 -10.43
N VAL A 186 -16.25 -11.72 -9.87
CA VAL A 186 -16.12 -10.38 -10.46
C VAL A 186 -14.67 -9.97 -10.61
N SER A 187 -13.82 -10.32 -9.64
CA SER A 187 -12.39 -10.00 -9.64
C SER A 187 -11.57 -11.18 -9.15
N LEU A 188 -10.58 -11.58 -9.95
CA LEU A 188 -9.59 -12.58 -9.58
C LEU A 188 -8.20 -12.02 -9.82
N ASN A 189 -7.39 -11.96 -8.76
CA ASN A 189 -5.99 -11.62 -8.86
C ASN A 189 -5.14 -12.69 -8.17
N ILE A 190 -4.46 -13.47 -8.99
CA ILE A 190 -3.58 -14.57 -8.59
C ILE A 190 -2.13 -14.29 -9.00
N SER A 191 -1.78 -13.04 -9.30
CA SER A 191 -0.50 -12.65 -9.90
C SER A 191 0.73 -13.01 -9.06
N CYS A 192 0.57 -13.22 -7.75
CA CYS A 192 1.64 -13.57 -6.83
C CYS A 192 1.99 -15.06 -6.82
N LEU A 193 1.14 -15.94 -7.37
CA LEU A 193 1.35 -17.39 -7.32
C LEU A 193 2.39 -17.83 -8.36
N GLY A 194 3.31 -18.71 -7.97
CA GLY A 194 4.36 -19.23 -8.84
C GLY A 194 3.97 -20.50 -9.60
N SER A 195 3.10 -21.33 -9.04
CA SER A 195 2.75 -22.66 -9.57
C SER A 195 1.87 -22.59 -10.81
N GLU A 196 1.98 -23.62 -11.64
CA GLU A 196 1.10 -23.79 -12.80
C GLU A 196 -0.32 -24.12 -12.33
N VAL A 197 -1.26 -23.24 -12.66
CA VAL A 197 -2.67 -23.47 -12.42
C VAL A 197 -3.27 -24.41 -13.47
N SER A 198 -4.26 -25.22 -13.08
CA SER A 198 -5.02 -26.01 -14.04
C SER A 198 -5.75 -25.10 -15.04
N PHE A 199 -5.20 -24.96 -16.26
CA PHE A 199 -5.78 -24.06 -17.24
C PHE A 199 -7.21 -24.45 -17.62
N SER A 200 -7.53 -25.74 -17.69
CA SER A 200 -8.88 -26.21 -17.99
C SER A 200 -9.88 -25.83 -16.88
N ALA A 201 -9.44 -25.81 -15.62
CA ALA A 201 -10.25 -25.29 -14.52
C ALA A 201 -10.43 -23.78 -14.62
N LEU A 202 -9.33 -23.04 -14.90
CA LEU A 202 -9.37 -21.59 -15.09
C LEU A 202 -10.28 -21.17 -16.25
N GLU A 203 -10.16 -21.81 -17.42
CA GLU A 203 -10.99 -21.51 -18.58
C GLU A 203 -12.48 -21.78 -18.30
N ARG A 204 -12.80 -22.91 -17.65
CA ARG A 204 -14.19 -23.21 -17.23
C ARG A 204 -14.71 -22.21 -16.21
N LEU A 205 -13.86 -21.75 -15.29
CA LEU A 205 -14.24 -20.76 -14.27
C LEU A 205 -14.54 -19.41 -14.91
N VAL A 206 -13.63 -18.93 -15.77
CA VAL A 206 -13.78 -17.68 -16.53
C VAL A 206 -15.01 -17.75 -17.43
N GLY A 207 -15.21 -18.86 -18.15
CA GLY A 207 -16.33 -19.04 -19.07
C GLY A 207 -17.72 -19.10 -18.42
N ARG A 208 -17.82 -19.47 -17.14
CA ARG A 208 -19.10 -19.51 -16.41
C ARG A 208 -19.37 -18.29 -15.52
N CYS A 209 -18.45 -17.32 -15.47
CA CYS A 209 -18.59 -16.11 -14.64
C CYS A 209 -18.89 -14.87 -15.52
N PRO A 210 -20.17 -14.58 -15.85
CA PRO A 210 -20.53 -13.50 -16.76
C PRO A 210 -20.26 -12.09 -16.21
N ASN A 211 -20.10 -11.97 -14.89
CA ASN A 211 -19.84 -10.70 -14.21
C ASN A 211 -18.35 -10.42 -13.99
N LEU A 212 -17.45 -11.26 -14.51
CA LEU A 212 -16.00 -11.05 -14.38
C LEU A 212 -15.58 -9.74 -15.07
N ARG A 213 -14.90 -8.87 -14.31
CA ARG A 213 -14.43 -7.55 -14.73
C ARG A 213 -12.90 -7.43 -14.60
N THR A 214 -12.31 -8.08 -13.61
CA THR A 214 -10.86 -8.06 -13.36
C THR A 214 -10.30 -9.47 -13.36
N LEU A 215 -9.30 -9.72 -14.20
CA LEU A 215 -8.58 -10.98 -14.26
C LEU A 215 -7.09 -10.70 -14.34
N ARG A 216 -6.36 -10.94 -13.25
CA ARG A 216 -4.90 -10.81 -13.19
C ARG A 216 -4.29 -12.19 -12.97
N LEU A 217 -3.66 -12.69 -14.02
CA LEU A 217 -3.06 -14.01 -14.10
C LEU A 217 -1.67 -14.02 -13.46
N ASN A 218 -1.18 -15.21 -13.15
CA ASN A 218 0.21 -15.40 -12.76
C ASN A 218 1.12 -15.64 -13.96
N ARG A 219 2.42 -15.55 -13.72
CA ARG A 219 3.47 -15.73 -14.74
C ARG A 219 3.38 -17.09 -15.46
N ALA A 220 2.89 -18.14 -14.79
CA ALA A 220 2.79 -19.49 -15.35
C ALA A 220 1.80 -19.62 -16.52
N VAL A 221 0.85 -18.69 -16.71
CA VAL A 221 -0.08 -18.74 -17.86
C VAL A 221 0.62 -18.22 -19.12
N PRO A 222 0.80 -19.04 -20.17
CA PRO A 222 1.50 -18.63 -21.38
C PRO A 222 0.63 -17.77 -22.30
N LEU A 223 1.29 -16.98 -23.15
CA LEU A 223 0.67 -15.97 -24.02
C LEU A 223 -0.39 -16.53 -24.97
N ASP A 224 -0.15 -17.72 -25.55
CA ASP A 224 -1.03 -18.37 -26.52
C ASP A 224 -2.38 -18.80 -25.91
N ARG A 225 -2.42 -18.98 -24.60
CA ARG A 225 -3.64 -19.33 -23.86
C ARG A 225 -4.47 -18.13 -23.42
N ILE A 226 -3.90 -16.92 -23.43
CA ILE A 226 -4.60 -15.69 -23.05
C ILE A 226 -5.76 -15.39 -24.01
N ALA A 227 -5.57 -15.60 -25.32
CA ALA A 227 -6.61 -15.38 -26.32
C ALA A 227 -7.87 -16.22 -26.04
N ASN A 228 -7.68 -17.47 -25.63
CA ASN A 228 -8.78 -18.38 -25.27
C ASN A 228 -9.57 -17.84 -24.08
N LEU A 229 -8.90 -17.37 -23.03
CA LEU A 229 -9.56 -16.75 -21.87
C LEU A 229 -10.33 -15.50 -22.28
N LEU A 230 -9.71 -14.58 -23.03
CA LEU A 230 -10.35 -13.33 -23.45
C LEU A 230 -11.59 -13.54 -24.31
N SER A 231 -11.58 -14.57 -25.18
CA SER A 231 -12.75 -14.93 -25.99
C SER A 231 -13.98 -15.31 -25.16
N ARG A 232 -13.77 -15.78 -23.92
CA ARG A 232 -14.84 -16.16 -22.98
C ARG A 232 -15.37 -14.96 -22.18
N VAL A 233 -14.59 -13.89 -22.04
CA VAL A 233 -14.92 -12.71 -21.21
C VAL A 233 -14.71 -11.38 -21.93
N PRO A 234 -15.47 -11.09 -23.01
CA PRO A 234 -15.38 -9.82 -23.74
C PRO A 234 -15.75 -8.57 -22.89
N GLN A 235 -16.37 -8.77 -21.73
CA GLN A 235 -16.77 -7.74 -20.78
C GLN A 235 -15.67 -7.34 -19.76
N LEU A 236 -14.44 -7.82 -19.94
CA LEU A 236 -13.32 -7.54 -19.05
C LEU A 236 -12.91 -6.07 -19.11
N VAL A 237 -12.60 -5.51 -17.94
CA VAL A 237 -12.18 -4.11 -17.74
C VAL A 237 -10.69 -4.03 -17.40
N GLU A 238 -10.20 -4.98 -16.61
CA GLU A 238 -8.78 -5.08 -16.23
C GLU A 238 -8.21 -6.47 -16.55
N LEU A 239 -7.07 -6.48 -17.25
CA LEU A 239 -6.31 -7.68 -17.55
C LEU A 239 -4.90 -7.57 -16.97
N GLY A 240 -4.51 -8.53 -16.15
CA GLY A 240 -3.12 -8.87 -15.90
C GLY A 240 -2.78 -10.09 -16.75
N THR A 241 -1.89 -9.95 -17.73
CA THR A 241 -1.42 -11.07 -18.55
C THR A 241 -0.61 -12.02 -17.67
N GLY A 242 -0.34 -13.24 -18.16
CA GLY A 242 0.73 -14.07 -17.60
C GLY A 242 2.08 -13.75 -18.27
N ALA A 243 2.87 -14.77 -18.56
CA ALA A 243 4.06 -14.64 -19.41
C ALA A 243 3.65 -14.07 -20.78
N TYR A 244 4.37 -13.04 -21.22
CA TYR A 244 4.15 -12.31 -22.47
C TYR A 244 5.27 -12.58 -23.48
N SER A 245 5.75 -13.82 -23.49
CA SER A 245 6.64 -14.37 -24.51
C SER A 245 5.99 -15.58 -25.17
N SER A 246 6.23 -15.73 -26.47
CA SER A 246 5.89 -16.92 -27.25
C SER A 246 6.87 -17.00 -28.43
N GLU A 247 7.10 -18.22 -28.94
CA GLU A 247 7.67 -18.39 -30.26
C GLU A 247 6.80 -17.67 -31.30
N MET A 248 7.46 -16.98 -32.24
CA MET A 248 6.84 -16.11 -33.24
C MET A 248 6.00 -16.92 -34.24
N ARG A 249 4.74 -17.18 -33.88
CA ARG A 249 3.73 -17.75 -34.78
C ARG A 249 2.71 -16.66 -35.14
N PRO A 250 2.52 -16.31 -36.43
CA PRO A 250 1.56 -15.29 -36.86
C PRO A 250 0.13 -15.52 -36.34
N GLU A 251 -0.25 -16.79 -36.18
CA GLU A 251 -1.56 -17.20 -35.64
C GLU A 251 -1.76 -16.83 -34.17
N VAL A 252 -0.72 -16.97 -33.34
CA VAL A 252 -0.81 -16.62 -31.91
C VAL A 252 -1.03 -15.11 -31.78
N PHE A 253 -0.30 -14.33 -32.58
CA PHE A 253 -0.46 -12.88 -32.62
C PHE A 253 -1.85 -12.46 -33.10
N SER A 254 -2.33 -13.01 -34.23
CA SER A 254 -3.64 -12.64 -34.78
C SER A 254 -4.78 -13.02 -33.85
N ASN A 255 -4.70 -14.18 -33.20
CA ASN A 255 -5.68 -14.61 -32.20
C ASN A 255 -5.70 -13.69 -30.98
N LEU A 256 -4.53 -13.31 -30.45
CA LEU A 256 -4.43 -12.40 -29.32
C LEU A 256 -4.95 -11.00 -29.67
N ALA A 257 -4.47 -10.43 -30.78
CA ALA A 257 -4.90 -9.10 -31.23
C ALA A 257 -6.41 -9.07 -31.50
N GLY A 258 -6.95 -10.14 -32.09
CA GLY A 258 -8.38 -10.35 -32.26
C GLY A 258 -9.10 -10.34 -30.91
N ALA A 259 -8.74 -11.22 -29.98
CA ALA A 259 -9.41 -11.36 -28.69
C ALA A 259 -9.35 -10.07 -27.85
N VAL A 260 -8.21 -9.39 -27.84
CA VAL A 260 -8.00 -8.10 -27.17
C VAL A 260 -8.89 -7.01 -27.77
N THR A 261 -9.04 -6.98 -29.10
CA THR A 261 -9.93 -6.02 -29.79
C THR A 261 -11.40 -6.25 -29.47
N HIS A 262 -11.81 -7.50 -29.22
CA HIS A 262 -13.18 -7.83 -28.81
C HIS A 262 -13.50 -7.37 -27.37
N CYS A 263 -12.48 -7.20 -26.52
CA CYS A 263 -12.62 -6.69 -25.16
C CYS A 263 -12.79 -5.16 -25.16
N LYS A 264 -13.99 -4.68 -25.53
CA LYS A 264 -14.26 -3.26 -25.74
C LYS A 264 -14.19 -2.40 -24.46
N GLN A 265 -14.39 -3.02 -23.30
CA GLN A 265 -14.37 -2.34 -22.00
C GLN A 265 -12.98 -2.31 -21.34
N LEU A 266 -11.97 -2.93 -21.97
CA LEU A 266 -10.64 -3.05 -21.41
C LEU A 266 -9.96 -1.68 -21.30
N SER A 267 -9.71 -1.25 -20.06
CA SER A 267 -9.11 0.05 -19.74
C SER A 267 -7.88 -0.04 -18.83
N SER A 268 -7.57 -1.24 -18.30
CA SER A 268 -6.35 -1.48 -17.52
C SER A 268 -5.59 -2.72 -17.98
N LEU A 269 -4.27 -2.57 -18.15
CA LEU A 269 -3.35 -3.67 -18.48
C LEU A 269 -2.21 -3.76 -17.46
N SER A 270 -1.82 -4.98 -17.10
CA SER A 270 -0.72 -5.31 -16.20
C SER A 270 -0.10 -6.69 -16.52
N GLY A 271 0.90 -7.11 -15.76
CA GLY A 271 1.58 -8.40 -15.96
C GLY A 271 2.83 -8.22 -16.80
N PHE A 272 2.78 -8.59 -18.07
CA PHE A 272 3.87 -8.45 -19.05
C PHE A 272 5.21 -9.06 -18.60
N TRP A 273 5.18 -10.19 -17.88
CA TRP A 273 6.40 -10.93 -17.54
C TRP A 273 7.08 -11.48 -18.80
N ASP A 274 8.41 -11.49 -18.83
CA ASP A 274 9.20 -12.08 -19.92
C ASP A 274 8.81 -11.53 -21.31
N VAL A 275 8.47 -10.25 -21.36
CA VAL A 275 7.90 -9.61 -22.55
C VAL A 275 8.78 -9.80 -23.78
N ASN A 276 8.21 -10.34 -24.85
CA ASN A 276 8.82 -10.28 -26.18
C ASN A 276 8.30 -9.04 -26.92
N PRO A 277 9.15 -8.05 -27.26
CA PRO A 277 8.71 -6.80 -27.87
C PRO A 277 7.89 -6.97 -29.16
N ALA A 278 8.14 -8.03 -29.93
CA ALA A 278 7.38 -8.29 -31.17
C ALA A 278 5.93 -8.76 -30.91
N CYS A 279 5.56 -9.11 -29.67
CA CYS A 279 4.18 -9.38 -29.27
C CYS A 279 3.41 -8.13 -28.79
N LEU A 280 4.10 -7.02 -28.49
CA LEU A 280 3.47 -5.78 -28.00
C LEU A 280 2.43 -5.18 -28.96
N PRO A 281 2.58 -5.25 -30.31
CA PRO A 281 1.59 -4.69 -31.20
C PRO A 281 0.18 -5.30 -31.06
N ALA A 282 0.05 -6.47 -30.43
CA ALA A 282 -1.25 -7.11 -30.19
C ALA A 282 -2.14 -6.30 -29.23
N VAL A 283 -1.56 -5.47 -28.35
CA VAL A 283 -2.32 -4.63 -27.41
C VAL A 283 -2.56 -3.20 -27.91
N TYR A 284 -1.90 -2.78 -29.00
CA TYR A 284 -2.06 -1.43 -29.57
C TYR A 284 -3.52 -1.02 -29.85
N PRO A 285 -4.41 -1.92 -30.34
CA PRO A 285 -5.82 -1.57 -30.56
C PRO A 285 -6.59 -1.13 -29.28
N THR A 286 -6.02 -1.37 -28.09
CA THR A 286 -6.61 -0.95 -26.80
C THR A 286 -6.01 0.33 -26.24
N CYS A 287 -4.81 0.74 -26.69
CA CYS A 287 -4.07 1.86 -26.12
C CYS A 287 -4.89 3.16 -26.00
N THR A 288 -5.72 3.45 -27.00
CA THR A 288 -6.57 4.66 -27.00
C THR A 288 -7.64 4.66 -25.89
N ARG A 289 -7.95 3.51 -25.28
CA ARG A 289 -8.92 3.37 -24.18
C ARG A 289 -8.27 3.16 -22.81
N LEU A 290 -6.96 2.91 -22.77
CA LEU A 290 -6.28 2.60 -21.51
C LEU A 290 -6.23 3.83 -20.61
N THR A 291 -6.71 3.64 -19.38
CA THR A 291 -6.57 4.60 -18.28
C THR A 291 -5.50 4.17 -17.28
N SER A 292 -5.15 2.89 -17.25
CA SER A 292 -4.10 2.37 -16.38
C SER A 292 -3.22 1.36 -17.10
N LEU A 293 -1.89 1.53 -16.97
CA LEU A 293 -0.91 0.65 -17.57
C LEU A 293 0.19 0.36 -16.53
N ASN A 294 0.39 -0.91 -16.22
CA ASN A 294 1.43 -1.36 -15.31
C ASN A 294 2.41 -2.27 -16.06
N LEU A 295 3.61 -1.74 -16.29
CA LEU A 295 4.75 -2.37 -16.94
C LEU A 295 5.90 -2.60 -15.94
N SER A 296 5.62 -2.64 -14.63
CA SER A 296 6.65 -2.82 -13.59
C SER A 296 7.43 -4.13 -13.70
N TYR A 297 6.90 -5.14 -14.40
CA TYR A 297 7.58 -6.42 -14.63
C TYR A 297 8.09 -6.59 -16.07
N ALA A 298 7.93 -5.57 -16.92
CA ALA A 298 8.21 -5.65 -18.34
C ALA A 298 9.57 -5.00 -18.65
N THR A 299 10.56 -5.82 -19.00
CA THR A 299 11.91 -5.38 -19.41
C THR A 299 11.92 -4.91 -20.87
N ILE A 300 11.05 -3.94 -21.20
CA ILE A 300 10.92 -3.35 -22.53
C ILE A 300 11.89 -2.16 -22.62
N GLN A 301 12.62 -2.03 -23.73
CA GLN A 301 13.52 -0.90 -23.96
C GLN A 301 12.75 0.37 -24.37
N SER A 302 13.38 1.54 -24.20
CA SER A 302 12.75 2.85 -24.40
C SER A 302 12.06 3.04 -25.77
N PRO A 303 12.63 2.63 -26.92
CA PRO A 303 11.98 2.86 -28.22
C PRO A 303 10.61 2.17 -28.36
N GLU A 304 10.51 0.91 -27.91
CA GLU A 304 9.27 0.14 -27.95
C GLU A 304 8.27 0.62 -26.89
N LEU A 305 8.75 0.99 -25.70
CA LEU A 305 7.93 1.63 -24.67
C LEU A 305 7.32 2.93 -25.17
N THR A 306 8.14 3.80 -25.76
CA THR A 306 7.74 5.09 -26.32
C THR A 306 6.65 4.92 -27.38
N LYS A 307 6.80 3.92 -28.26
CA LYS A 307 5.78 3.58 -29.26
C LYS A 307 4.46 3.12 -28.64
N LEU A 308 4.49 2.41 -27.52
CA LEU A 308 3.29 1.97 -26.80
C LEU A 308 2.61 3.16 -26.08
N VAL A 309 3.36 3.90 -25.27
CA VAL A 309 2.81 4.97 -24.42
C VAL A 309 2.34 6.19 -25.21
N SER A 310 2.97 6.49 -26.35
CA SER A 310 2.55 7.60 -27.23
C SER A 310 1.14 7.42 -27.80
N GLN A 311 0.62 6.19 -27.83
CA GLN A 311 -0.74 5.88 -28.28
C GLN A 311 -1.79 5.97 -27.15
N CYS A 312 -1.35 6.02 -25.89
CA CYS A 312 -2.19 5.96 -24.69
C CYS A 312 -2.64 7.35 -24.21
N HIS A 313 -3.38 8.08 -25.03
CA HIS A 313 -3.76 9.48 -24.76
C HIS A 313 -4.63 9.69 -23.51
N ASN A 314 -5.39 8.67 -23.10
CA ASN A 314 -6.31 8.71 -21.95
C ASN A 314 -5.69 8.15 -20.66
N LEU A 315 -4.37 7.91 -20.66
CA LEU A 315 -3.68 7.26 -19.55
C LEU A 315 -3.69 8.16 -18.31
N GLN A 316 -4.13 7.60 -17.19
CA GLN A 316 -4.22 8.28 -15.88
C GLN A 316 -3.22 7.71 -14.88
N CYS A 317 -2.85 6.44 -15.00
CA CYS A 317 -1.92 5.76 -14.12
C CYS A 317 -0.90 4.97 -14.94
N LEU A 318 0.38 5.29 -14.78
CA LEU A 318 1.49 4.59 -15.42
C LEU A 318 2.49 4.10 -14.38
N TRP A 319 2.72 2.80 -14.35
CA TRP A 319 3.82 2.18 -13.62
C TRP A 319 4.78 1.56 -14.62
N VAL A 320 6.07 1.86 -14.54
CA VAL A 320 7.08 1.45 -15.54
C VAL A 320 8.45 1.29 -14.88
N LEU A 321 9.35 0.52 -15.49
CA LEU A 321 10.76 0.50 -15.13
C LEU A 321 11.49 1.75 -15.68
N ASP A 322 12.64 2.06 -15.11
CA ASP A 322 13.55 3.13 -15.53
C ASP A 322 14.09 2.98 -16.97
N TYR A 323 13.93 1.82 -17.60
CA TYR A 323 14.09 1.61 -19.05
C TYR A 323 13.25 2.54 -19.93
N ILE A 324 12.25 3.25 -19.37
CA ILE A 324 11.54 4.30 -20.09
C ILE A 324 12.46 5.46 -20.48
N GLU A 325 13.50 5.73 -19.69
CA GLU A 325 14.45 6.85 -19.86
C GLU A 325 13.77 8.23 -19.93
N ASP A 326 14.57 9.29 -20.02
CA ASP A 326 14.04 10.66 -20.13
C ASP A 326 13.28 10.89 -21.44
N SER A 327 13.73 10.27 -22.53
CA SER A 327 13.10 10.37 -23.86
C SER A 327 11.69 9.78 -23.89
N GLY A 328 11.46 8.65 -23.21
CA GLY A 328 10.14 8.06 -23.08
C GLY A 328 9.24 8.89 -22.16
N LEU A 329 9.79 9.48 -21.10
CA LEU A 329 9.04 10.39 -20.22
C LEU A 329 8.67 11.70 -20.93
N GLU A 330 9.50 12.23 -21.81
CA GLU A 330 9.16 13.35 -22.68
C GLU A 330 8.01 13.01 -23.64
N ALA A 331 8.02 11.82 -24.22
CA ALA A 331 6.90 11.34 -25.05
C ALA A 331 5.60 11.20 -24.23
N ILE A 332 5.68 10.73 -22.98
CA ILE A 332 4.54 10.69 -22.06
C ILE A 332 4.03 12.09 -21.76
N ALA A 333 4.94 13.04 -21.48
CA ALA A 333 4.61 14.43 -21.25
C ALA A 333 3.89 15.05 -22.46
N ALA A 334 4.27 14.67 -23.68
CA ALA A 334 3.63 15.12 -24.91
C ALA A 334 2.25 14.48 -25.13
N SER A 335 2.08 13.17 -24.92
CA SER A 335 0.86 12.44 -25.28
C SER A 335 -0.18 12.29 -24.17
N CYS A 336 0.23 12.08 -22.92
CA CYS A 336 -0.65 11.64 -21.83
C CYS A 336 -1.11 12.82 -20.93
N LYS A 337 -1.95 13.70 -21.47
CA LYS A 337 -2.38 14.93 -20.76
C LYS A 337 -3.25 14.69 -19.51
N ASP A 338 -3.88 13.51 -19.43
CA ASP A 338 -4.72 13.11 -18.31
C ASP A 338 -3.99 12.32 -17.21
N LEU A 339 -2.66 12.19 -17.31
CA LEU A 339 -1.86 11.44 -16.35
C LEU A 339 -1.96 12.04 -14.93
N ARG A 340 -2.31 11.19 -13.96
CA ARG A 340 -2.50 11.55 -12.55
C ARG A 340 -1.46 10.91 -11.64
N GLU A 341 -1.04 9.70 -11.97
CA GLU A 341 -0.07 8.92 -11.20
C GLU A 341 1.02 8.37 -12.11
N LEU A 342 2.28 8.67 -11.77
CA LEU A 342 3.47 8.09 -12.38
C LEU A 342 4.28 7.36 -11.31
N ARG A 343 4.65 6.11 -11.60
CA ARG A 343 5.65 5.37 -10.84
C ARG A 343 6.73 4.83 -11.77
N VAL A 344 7.97 5.24 -11.52
CA VAL A 344 9.16 4.75 -12.24
C VAL A 344 10.01 3.96 -11.25
N PHE A 345 10.13 2.66 -11.48
CA PHE A 345 10.84 1.70 -10.61
C PHE A 345 12.25 1.43 -11.16
N PRO A 346 13.24 1.12 -10.30
CA PRO A 346 14.58 0.81 -10.76
C PRO A 346 14.62 -0.58 -11.39
N SER A 347 15.23 -0.74 -12.57
CA SER A 347 15.46 -2.07 -13.15
C SER A 347 16.56 -2.84 -12.42
N ASP A 348 17.55 -2.10 -11.92
CA ASP A 348 18.67 -2.64 -11.17
C ASP A 348 18.94 -1.78 -9.92
N PRO A 349 18.24 -2.06 -8.80
CA PRO A 349 18.39 -1.29 -7.57
C PRO A 349 19.71 -1.57 -6.83
N PHE A 350 20.41 -2.66 -7.17
CA PHE A 350 21.65 -3.10 -6.50
C PHE A 350 22.88 -2.98 -7.41
N GLY A 351 22.71 -2.47 -8.63
CA GLY A 351 23.77 -2.30 -9.61
C GLY A 351 24.95 -1.54 -9.01
N VAL A 352 26.07 -2.24 -8.88
CA VAL A 352 27.35 -1.73 -8.34
C VAL A 352 28.11 -0.92 -9.41
N GLU A 353 27.55 -0.82 -10.61
CA GLU A 353 28.18 -0.15 -11.74
C GLU A 353 28.19 1.37 -11.53
N VAL A 354 29.37 1.96 -11.75
CA VAL A 354 29.62 3.42 -11.60
C VAL A 354 28.85 4.24 -12.63
N GLU A 355 28.46 3.62 -13.75
CA GLU A 355 27.71 4.27 -14.83
C GLU A 355 26.24 3.85 -14.82
N PRO A 356 25.30 4.77 -15.06
CA PRO A 356 23.88 4.43 -15.15
C PRO A 356 23.63 3.43 -16.28
N ASN A 357 22.96 2.32 -15.96
CA ASN A 357 22.50 1.33 -16.94
C ASN A 357 21.40 1.85 -17.89
N VAL A 358 20.84 3.02 -17.59
CA VAL A 358 19.75 3.69 -18.32
C VAL A 358 19.94 5.21 -18.29
N SER A 359 19.50 5.89 -19.34
CA SER A 359 19.54 7.36 -19.44
C SER A 359 18.32 8.02 -18.77
N LEU A 360 18.04 7.65 -17.52
CA LEU A 360 16.95 8.22 -16.71
C LEU A 360 17.50 9.20 -15.66
N THR A 361 17.09 10.46 -15.73
CA THR A 361 17.55 11.53 -14.84
C THR A 361 16.39 12.33 -14.24
N GLU A 362 16.67 13.45 -13.60
CA GLU A 362 15.65 14.40 -13.14
C GLU A 362 14.89 15.05 -14.30
N GLN A 363 15.48 15.12 -15.49
CA GLN A 363 14.89 15.80 -16.64
C GLN A 363 13.60 15.11 -17.10
N GLY A 364 13.54 13.78 -17.11
CA GLY A 364 12.31 13.06 -17.44
C GLY A 364 11.15 13.42 -16.50
N LEU A 365 11.42 13.55 -15.20
CA LEU A 365 10.41 13.97 -14.22
C LEU A 365 10.02 15.45 -14.40
N VAL A 366 10.97 16.33 -14.73
CA VAL A 366 10.69 17.73 -15.08
C VAL A 366 9.77 17.79 -16.29
N SER A 367 10.07 17.07 -17.38
CA SER A 367 9.24 17.02 -18.59
C SER A 367 7.80 16.58 -18.30
N VAL A 368 7.62 15.51 -17.53
CA VAL A 368 6.27 15.07 -17.12
C VAL A 368 5.58 16.10 -16.22
N SER A 369 6.32 16.74 -15.32
CA SER A 369 5.81 17.83 -14.49
C SER A 369 5.35 19.03 -15.31
N GLU A 370 5.91 19.27 -16.50
CA GLU A 370 5.48 20.34 -17.39
C GLU A 370 4.26 19.90 -18.20
N GLY A 371 4.35 18.75 -18.86
CA GLY A 371 3.38 18.28 -19.85
C GLY A 371 2.06 17.73 -19.30
N CYS A 372 2.06 17.17 -18.08
CA CYS A 372 0.90 16.50 -17.49
C CYS A 372 0.26 17.36 -16.37
N SER A 373 -0.74 18.16 -16.71
CA SER A 373 -1.35 19.14 -15.78
C SER A 373 -2.18 18.54 -14.65
N LYS A 374 -2.60 17.26 -14.79
CA LYS A 374 -3.36 16.53 -13.77
C LYS A 374 -2.47 15.65 -12.88
N LEU A 375 -1.15 15.67 -13.08
CA LEU A 375 -0.22 14.87 -12.30
C LEU A 375 -0.28 15.31 -10.84
N GLN A 376 -0.53 14.34 -9.96
CA GLN A 376 -0.69 14.60 -8.52
C GLN A 376 -0.03 13.55 -7.63
N SER A 377 0.48 12.46 -8.21
CA SER A 377 1.14 11.38 -7.49
C SER A 377 2.38 10.89 -8.23
N VAL A 378 3.53 10.95 -7.57
CA VAL A 378 4.82 10.52 -8.10
C VAL A 378 5.49 9.54 -7.14
N LEU A 379 6.00 8.44 -7.70
CA LEU A 379 7.08 7.63 -7.13
C LEU A 379 8.18 7.55 -8.17
N TYR A 380 9.35 8.08 -7.87
CA TYR A 380 10.44 8.16 -8.84
C TYR A 380 11.73 7.63 -8.23
N PHE A 381 12.31 6.62 -8.86
CA PHE A 381 13.64 6.12 -8.54
C PHE A 381 14.62 6.62 -9.61
N CYS A 382 15.72 7.25 -9.19
CA CYS A 382 16.75 7.77 -10.08
C CYS A 382 18.12 7.81 -9.38
N ARG A 383 19.19 8.10 -10.12
CA ARG A 383 20.57 8.14 -9.57
C ARG A 383 21.09 9.56 -9.31
N GLN A 384 20.44 10.57 -9.87
CA GLN A 384 20.81 11.98 -9.69
C GLN A 384 19.57 12.87 -9.55
N MET A 385 19.75 14.03 -8.95
CA MET A 385 18.73 15.06 -8.78
C MET A 385 19.39 16.43 -8.59
N SER A 386 18.67 17.51 -8.91
CA SER A 386 19.10 18.88 -8.60
C SER A 386 18.00 19.67 -7.88
N ASN A 387 18.41 20.67 -7.10
CA ASN A 387 17.49 21.63 -6.48
C ASN A 387 16.69 22.38 -7.55
N ALA A 388 17.32 22.73 -8.67
CA ALA A 388 16.66 23.41 -9.78
C ALA A 388 15.50 22.59 -10.35
N ALA A 389 15.70 21.28 -10.57
CA ALA A 389 14.65 20.39 -11.05
C ALA A 389 13.49 20.29 -10.05
N LEU A 390 13.77 20.09 -8.76
CA LEU A 390 12.74 20.03 -7.72
C LEU A 390 11.94 21.33 -7.60
N ILE A 391 12.59 22.48 -7.71
CA ILE A 391 11.94 23.80 -7.72
C ILE A 391 11.03 23.95 -8.95
N THR A 392 11.50 23.53 -10.13
CA THR A 392 10.70 23.55 -11.36
C THR A 392 9.47 22.66 -11.23
N ILE A 393 9.63 21.43 -10.74
CA ILE A 393 8.53 20.48 -10.50
C ILE A 393 7.49 21.07 -9.53
N ALA A 394 7.96 21.64 -8.41
CA ALA A 394 7.11 22.29 -7.41
C ALA A 394 6.26 23.42 -8.00
N ARG A 395 6.87 24.28 -8.83
CA ARG A 395 6.19 25.41 -9.49
C ARG A 395 5.21 24.94 -10.55
N ASN A 396 5.58 23.92 -11.32
CA ASN A 396 4.74 23.39 -12.37
C ASN A 396 3.50 22.71 -11.79
N ARG A 397 3.65 21.92 -10.72
CA ARG A 397 2.60 21.04 -10.15
C ARG A 397 2.27 21.38 -8.69
N PRO A 398 1.66 22.55 -8.40
CA PRO A 398 1.23 22.89 -7.04
C PRO A 398 0.07 22.01 -6.53
N ASN A 399 -0.59 21.26 -7.41
CA ASN A 399 -1.65 20.30 -7.09
C ASN A 399 -1.10 18.92 -6.64
N MET A 400 0.21 18.77 -6.42
CA MET A 400 0.81 17.51 -6.00
C MET A 400 0.31 17.09 -4.61
N THR A 401 -0.18 15.85 -4.50
CA THR A 401 -0.70 15.28 -3.24
C THR A 401 0.22 14.19 -2.68
N ARG A 402 0.98 13.50 -3.54
CA ARG A 402 1.92 12.44 -3.14
C ARG A 402 3.22 12.60 -3.92
N PHE A 403 4.31 12.92 -3.24
CA PHE A 403 5.62 13.07 -3.87
C PHE A 403 6.64 12.16 -3.17
N ARG A 404 7.08 11.12 -3.86
CA ARG A 404 8.04 10.15 -3.31
C ARG A 404 9.22 10.07 -4.26
N LEU A 405 10.35 10.61 -3.82
CA LEU A 405 11.60 10.53 -4.55
C LEU A 405 12.54 9.58 -3.81
N CYS A 406 13.19 8.69 -4.56
CA CYS A 406 14.23 7.80 -4.05
C CYS A 406 15.44 7.89 -4.97
N ILE A 407 16.42 8.67 -4.55
CA ILE A 407 17.76 8.66 -5.15
C ILE A 407 18.46 7.40 -4.63
N ILE A 408 18.91 6.54 -5.54
CA ILE A 408 19.42 5.19 -5.23
C ILE A 408 20.58 5.25 -4.24
N GLU A 409 21.56 6.11 -4.51
CA GLU A 409 22.71 6.29 -3.63
C GLU A 409 22.33 7.18 -2.43
N PRO A 410 22.55 6.72 -1.18
CA PRO A 410 22.29 7.54 -0.01
C PRO A 410 23.14 8.82 0.01
N ARG A 411 22.57 9.92 0.52
CA ARG A 411 23.28 11.20 0.69
C ARG A 411 23.88 11.80 -0.58
N THR A 412 23.35 11.46 -1.76
CA THR A 412 23.73 12.12 -3.03
C THR A 412 23.33 13.61 -3.00
N PRO A 413 24.27 14.55 -3.17
CA PRO A 413 23.96 15.96 -3.25
C PRO A 413 23.34 16.33 -4.60
N ASP A 414 22.92 17.58 -4.74
CA ASP A 414 22.71 18.19 -6.04
C ASP A 414 23.95 17.98 -6.93
N TYR A 415 23.80 17.25 -8.04
CA TYR A 415 24.95 16.84 -8.84
C TYR A 415 25.65 18.01 -9.56
N LEU A 416 25.00 19.17 -9.68
CA LEU A 416 25.55 20.37 -10.33
C LEU A 416 26.21 21.30 -9.32
N THR A 417 25.58 21.51 -8.16
CA THR A 417 26.01 22.51 -7.17
C THR A 417 26.70 21.90 -5.95
N LEU A 418 26.65 20.58 -5.80
CA LEU A 418 27.12 19.81 -4.65
C LEU A 418 26.45 20.21 -3.32
N GLN A 419 25.37 21.00 -3.38
CA GLN A 419 24.61 21.40 -2.20
C GLN A 419 23.63 20.31 -1.77
N PRO A 420 23.20 20.29 -0.50
CA PRO A 420 22.05 19.53 -0.07
C PRO A 420 20.79 19.87 -0.88
N LEU A 421 19.85 18.93 -0.97
CA LEU A 421 18.57 19.09 -1.69
C LEU A 421 17.50 19.82 -0.85
N ASP A 422 17.91 20.50 0.23
CA ASP A 422 17.00 21.16 1.18
C ASP A 422 16.10 22.19 0.50
N MET A 423 16.66 23.02 -0.40
CA MET A 423 15.88 24.05 -1.09
C MET A 423 14.89 23.45 -2.08
N GLY A 424 15.26 22.37 -2.75
CA GLY A 424 14.41 21.66 -3.69
C GLY A 424 13.19 21.06 -3.00
N PHE A 425 13.39 20.29 -1.94
CA PHE A 425 12.29 19.76 -1.15
C PHE A 425 11.52 20.86 -0.40
N GLY A 426 12.21 21.92 0.04
CA GLY A 426 11.59 23.11 0.60
C GLY A 426 10.57 23.73 -0.36
N ALA A 427 10.94 23.89 -1.64
CA ALA A 427 10.02 24.37 -2.67
C ALA A 427 8.84 23.42 -2.89
N ILE A 428 9.05 22.09 -2.85
CA ILE A 428 7.96 21.11 -2.97
C ILE A 428 6.93 21.33 -1.86
N VAL A 429 7.34 21.40 -0.59
CA VAL A 429 6.39 21.61 0.52
C VAL A 429 5.83 23.04 0.56
N GLU A 430 6.58 24.02 0.07
CA GLU A 430 6.13 25.40 -0.01
C GLU A 430 5.06 25.59 -1.09
N HIS A 431 5.22 25.04 -2.28
CA HIS A 431 4.26 25.24 -3.39
C HIS A 431 3.11 24.23 -3.37
N CYS A 432 3.35 22.98 -2.97
CA CYS A 432 2.35 21.91 -3.01
C CYS A 432 1.54 21.86 -1.70
N LYS A 433 0.61 22.81 -1.52
CA LYS A 433 -0.13 22.99 -0.25
C LYS A 433 -1.05 21.83 0.13
N ASP A 434 -1.40 20.98 -0.84
CA ASP A 434 -2.23 19.78 -0.65
C ASP A 434 -1.42 18.49 -0.53
N LEU A 435 -0.11 18.58 -0.32
CA LEU A 435 0.78 17.43 -0.18
C LEU A 435 0.47 16.65 1.10
N GLN A 436 0.07 15.38 0.93
CA GLN A 436 -0.32 14.46 1.98
C GLN A 436 0.72 13.36 2.24
N ARG A 437 1.56 13.03 1.24
CA ARG A 437 2.60 12.01 1.39
C ARG A 437 3.91 12.47 0.78
N LEU A 438 4.98 12.39 1.57
CA LEU A 438 6.34 12.76 1.18
C LEU A 438 7.32 11.64 1.54
N SER A 439 8.23 11.32 0.62
CA SER A 439 9.40 10.49 0.91
C SER A 439 10.67 11.23 0.45
N LEU A 440 11.65 11.28 1.34
CA LEU A 440 12.88 12.04 1.17
C LEU A 440 14.07 11.12 0.86
N SER A 441 15.03 11.63 0.08
CA SER A 441 16.30 10.98 -0.25
C SER A 441 17.32 12.03 -0.73
N GLY A 442 18.59 11.64 -0.86
CA GLY A 442 19.70 12.54 -1.20
C GLY A 442 20.34 13.18 0.04
N LEU A 443 21.29 14.09 -0.17
CA LEU A 443 21.94 14.84 0.91
C LEU A 443 20.95 15.87 1.47
N LEU A 444 20.63 15.76 2.75
CA LEU A 444 19.63 16.59 3.43
C LEU A 444 20.11 16.96 4.83
N THR A 445 19.97 18.24 5.18
CA THR A 445 20.35 18.78 6.49
C THR A 445 19.11 19.01 7.36
N ASP A 446 19.29 19.47 8.61
CA ASP A 446 18.17 19.86 9.47
C ASP A 446 17.24 20.92 8.85
N ARG A 447 17.76 21.71 7.90
CA ARG A 447 17.03 22.78 7.20
C ARG A 447 15.85 22.28 6.36
N VAL A 448 15.94 21.10 5.74
CA VAL A 448 14.79 20.55 5.00
C VAL A 448 13.60 20.30 5.94
N PHE A 449 13.90 19.88 7.17
CA PHE A 449 12.88 19.57 8.16
C PHE A 449 12.27 20.83 8.76
N GLU A 450 13.03 21.92 8.87
CA GLU A 450 12.50 23.26 9.16
C GLU A 450 11.46 23.67 8.11
N TYR A 451 11.78 23.51 6.82
CA TYR A 451 10.82 23.79 5.73
C TYR A 451 9.58 22.89 5.80
N ILE A 452 9.76 21.59 6.04
CA ILE A 452 8.65 20.65 6.18
C ILE A 452 7.75 21.07 7.36
N GLY A 453 8.33 21.33 8.53
CA GLY A 453 7.59 21.77 9.71
C GLY A 453 6.87 23.11 9.50
N THR A 454 7.41 24.00 8.67
CA THR A 454 6.83 25.32 8.40
C THR A 454 5.70 25.29 7.37
N TYR A 455 5.84 24.48 6.31
CA TYR A 455 4.97 24.57 5.14
C TYR A 455 4.07 23.35 4.91
N ALA A 456 4.45 22.15 5.38
CA ALA A 456 3.79 20.89 5.05
C ALA A 456 2.56 20.58 5.94
N ASN A 457 1.66 21.54 6.10
CA ASN A 457 0.57 21.48 7.09
C ASN A 457 -0.45 20.35 6.83
N LYS A 458 -0.60 19.90 5.58
CA LYS A 458 -1.51 18.79 5.20
C LYS A 458 -0.82 17.43 5.10
N LEU A 459 0.47 17.35 5.46
CA LEU A 459 1.24 16.12 5.35
C LEU A 459 0.75 15.09 6.36
N GLU A 460 0.32 13.92 5.88
CA GLU A 460 -0.16 12.81 6.70
C GLU A 460 0.88 11.70 6.87
N MET A 461 1.77 11.52 5.87
CA MET A 461 2.78 10.47 5.90
C MET A 461 4.13 11.00 5.40
N LEU A 462 5.16 10.89 6.25
CA LEU A 462 6.54 11.22 5.93
C LEU A 462 7.42 9.99 6.10
N SER A 463 8.23 9.68 5.08
CA SER A 463 9.27 8.66 5.14
C SER A 463 10.64 9.31 4.94
N VAL A 464 11.58 9.03 5.84
CA VAL A 464 12.91 9.64 5.89
C VAL A 464 13.98 8.53 5.98
N ALA A 465 15.01 8.62 5.14
CA ALA A 465 16.16 7.75 5.20
C ALA A 465 17.45 8.56 4.99
N PHE A 466 18.49 8.29 5.80
CA PHE A 466 19.83 8.88 5.64
C PHE A 466 19.87 10.41 5.58
N ALA A 467 19.08 11.11 6.40
CA ALA A 467 18.90 12.55 6.34
C ALA A 467 18.98 13.23 7.71
N GLY A 468 19.32 14.52 7.71
CA GLY A 468 19.41 15.35 8.91
C GLY A 468 20.78 15.30 9.57
N ASP A 469 20.99 16.25 10.48
CA ASP A 469 22.25 16.45 11.21
C ASP A 469 22.07 16.21 12.71
N SER A 470 20.90 16.52 13.25
CA SER A 470 20.63 16.45 14.69
C SER A 470 19.15 16.25 15.03
N ASP A 471 18.86 16.09 16.32
CA ASP A 471 17.50 16.07 16.86
C ASP A 471 16.63 17.27 16.45
N LEU A 472 17.23 18.40 16.07
CA LEU A 472 16.48 19.57 15.62
C LEU A 472 15.61 19.27 14.39
N GLY A 473 16.10 18.43 13.46
CA GLY A 473 15.31 17.98 12.31
C GLY A 473 14.03 17.24 12.71
N LEU A 474 14.15 16.24 13.60
CA LEU A 474 12.99 15.52 14.12
C LEU A 474 12.05 16.44 14.91
N HIS A 475 12.62 17.39 15.67
CA HIS A 475 11.82 18.37 16.40
C HIS A 475 10.94 19.20 15.46
N HIS A 476 11.48 19.74 14.36
CA HIS A 476 10.70 20.52 13.40
C HIS A 476 9.54 19.71 12.77
N ILE A 477 9.78 18.43 12.47
CA ILE A 477 8.71 17.55 11.95
C ILE A 477 7.59 17.41 12.97
N LEU A 478 7.93 17.04 14.21
CA LEU A 478 6.95 16.73 15.25
C LEU A 478 6.21 17.98 15.75
N SER A 479 6.89 19.13 15.81
CA SER A 479 6.30 20.39 16.27
C SER A 479 5.48 21.10 15.19
N GLY A 480 5.89 21.03 13.92
CA GLY A 480 5.25 21.77 12.83
C GLY A 480 4.20 21.00 12.02
N CYS A 481 4.34 19.69 11.84
CA CYS A 481 3.42 18.93 10.98
C CYS A 481 2.12 18.55 11.70
N GLU A 482 1.12 19.44 11.67
CA GLU A 482 -0.15 19.27 12.40
C GLU A 482 -0.93 18.01 12.02
N ASN A 483 -1.07 17.71 10.72
CA ASN A 483 -1.85 16.58 10.22
C ASN A 483 -1.11 15.24 10.12
N LEU A 484 0.14 15.18 10.62
CA LEU A 484 0.97 14.00 10.51
C LEU A 484 0.31 12.80 11.20
N ARG A 485 0.17 11.69 10.48
CA ARG A 485 -0.39 10.43 10.97
C ARG A 485 0.66 9.33 11.04
N LYS A 486 1.63 9.32 10.15
CA LYS A 486 2.70 8.31 10.10
C LYS A 486 4.04 8.95 9.82
N LEU A 487 5.01 8.65 10.66
CA LEU A 487 6.40 9.04 10.47
C LEU A 487 7.26 7.78 10.49
N GLU A 488 8.04 7.57 9.45
CA GLU A 488 8.87 6.37 9.28
C GLU A 488 10.31 6.83 8.97
N ILE A 489 11.24 6.53 9.87
CA ILE A 489 12.61 7.05 9.84
C ILE A 489 13.58 5.88 9.89
N ARG A 490 14.62 5.92 9.05
CA ARG A 490 15.78 5.02 9.18
C ARG A 490 17.10 5.76 8.99
N ASP A 491 18.14 5.31 9.70
CA ASP A 491 19.53 5.74 9.48
C ASP A 491 19.72 7.26 9.56
N CYS A 492 19.04 7.91 10.51
CA CYS A 492 19.11 9.36 10.74
C CYS A 492 19.69 9.65 12.14
N PRO A 493 20.42 10.78 12.32
CA PRO A 493 20.99 11.17 13.61
C PRO A 493 19.94 11.77 14.56
N PHE A 494 18.77 11.15 14.64
CA PHE A 494 17.67 11.53 15.52
C PHE A 494 17.62 10.59 16.73
N GLY A 495 17.40 11.14 17.91
CA GLY A 495 17.46 10.43 19.17
C GLY A 495 16.51 10.99 20.21
N ASP A 496 17.00 11.02 21.45
CA ASP A 496 16.17 11.14 22.64
C ASP A 496 15.49 12.49 22.78
N LYS A 497 16.19 13.59 22.46
CA LYS A 497 15.76 14.94 22.85
C LYS A 497 14.49 15.34 22.13
N ALA A 498 14.46 15.14 20.82
CA ALA A 498 13.29 15.50 20.01
C ALA A 498 12.11 14.58 20.28
N LEU A 499 12.36 13.29 20.49
CA LEU A 499 11.32 12.31 20.82
C LEU A 499 10.61 12.66 22.14
N LEU A 500 11.37 12.89 23.20
CA LEU A 500 10.83 13.18 24.54
C LEU A 500 10.21 14.58 24.64
N ALA A 501 10.79 15.58 23.95
CA ALA A 501 10.26 16.95 23.92
C ALA A 501 8.89 17.02 23.24
N ASN A 502 8.62 16.13 22.27
CA ASN A 502 7.38 16.11 21.49
C ASN A 502 6.47 14.91 21.81
N ALA A 503 6.63 14.26 22.97
CA ALA A 503 5.90 13.03 23.32
C ALA A 503 4.36 13.13 23.12
N ALA A 504 3.75 14.26 23.44
CA ALA A 504 2.30 14.47 23.27
C ALA A 504 1.85 14.39 21.80
N LYS A 505 2.72 14.74 20.84
CA LYS A 505 2.40 14.64 19.41
C LYS A 505 2.13 13.20 18.99
N LEU A 506 2.80 12.23 19.63
CA LEU A 506 2.71 10.81 19.29
C LEU A 506 1.30 10.25 19.51
N GLU A 507 0.52 10.81 20.45
CA GLU A 507 -0.90 10.45 20.65
C GLU A 507 -1.82 10.95 19.54
N THR A 508 -1.39 11.93 18.74
CA THR A 508 -2.18 12.42 17.58
C THR A 508 -1.94 11.56 16.34
N MET A 509 -0.81 10.85 16.30
CA MET A 509 -0.35 10.05 15.18
C MET A 509 -0.88 8.61 15.27
N ARG A 510 -0.94 7.93 14.13
CA ARG A 510 -1.14 6.47 14.10
C ARG A 510 0.11 5.76 14.64
N SER A 511 1.28 6.14 14.14
CA SER A 511 2.53 5.51 14.53
C SER A 511 3.77 6.32 14.15
N LEU A 512 4.85 6.07 14.88
CA LEU A 512 6.22 6.46 14.59
C LEU A 512 7.08 5.20 14.49
N TRP A 513 7.85 5.05 13.42
CA TRP A 513 8.89 4.04 13.28
C TRP A 513 10.26 4.73 13.21
N MET A 514 11.22 4.25 13.99
CA MET A 514 12.63 4.67 13.93
C MET A 514 13.53 3.44 13.99
N SER A 515 14.37 3.23 12.98
CA SER A 515 15.36 2.14 12.97
C SER A 515 16.76 2.65 12.63
N SER A 516 17.80 2.08 13.21
CA SER A 516 19.18 2.56 13.03
C SER A 516 19.33 4.06 13.31
N CYS A 517 18.62 4.55 14.33
CA CYS A 517 18.66 5.94 14.79
C CYS A 517 19.39 6.01 16.15
N SER A 518 19.54 7.22 16.70
CA SER A 518 20.27 7.46 17.95
C SER A 518 19.36 7.44 19.19
N VAL A 519 18.24 6.70 19.16
CA VAL A 519 17.32 6.61 20.31
C VAL A 519 17.85 5.59 21.32
N SER A 520 18.08 6.04 22.54
CA SER A 520 18.56 5.20 23.64
C SER A 520 17.44 4.37 24.27
N TYR A 521 17.81 3.24 24.85
CA TYR A 521 16.88 2.39 25.60
C TYR A 521 16.26 3.13 26.81
N GLY A 522 17.04 3.96 27.50
CA GLY A 522 16.56 4.78 28.61
C GLY A 522 15.48 5.78 28.18
N ALA A 523 15.60 6.38 26.99
CA ALA A 523 14.55 7.24 26.45
C ALA A 523 13.28 6.48 26.11
N CYS A 524 13.38 5.25 25.61
CA CYS A 524 12.23 4.37 25.38
C CYS A 524 11.47 4.09 26.70
N LYS A 525 12.20 3.72 27.77
CA LYS A 525 11.62 3.52 29.12
C LYS A 525 10.90 4.77 29.61
N LEU A 526 11.58 5.92 29.57
CA LEU A 526 11.03 7.18 30.06
C LEU A 526 9.78 7.61 29.27
N LEU A 527 9.78 7.40 27.94
CA LEU A 527 8.63 7.69 27.10
C LEU A 527 7.43 6.81 27.46
N GLY A 528 7.67 5.51 27.64
CA GLY A 528 6.68 4.54 28.07
C GLY A 528 6.01 4.90 29.39
N GLN A 529 6.81 5.20 30.42
CA GLN A 529 6.35 5.69 31.73
C GLN A 529 5.52 6.98 31.62
N LYS A 530 5.91 7.90 30.74
CA LYS A 530 5.23 9.18 30.56
C LYS A 530 3.91 9.05 29.79
N MET A 531 3.79 8.06 28.91
CA MET A 531 2.74 7.99 27.89
C MET A 531 2.02 6.61 27.87
N PRO A 532 1.22 6.27 28.89
CA PRO A 532 0.62 4.94 29.05
C PRO A 532 -0.46 4.58 28.01
N ARG A 533 -0.79 5.48 27.07
CA ARG A 533 -1.69 5.22 25.93
C ARG A 533 -0.93 4.91 24.64
N LEU A 534 0.40 4.86 24.72
CA LEU A 534 1.28 4.49 23.63
C LEU A 534 1.91 3.15 23.94
N ASN A 535 1.84 2.22 23.00
CA ASN A 535 2.77 1.09 23.03
C ASN A 535 4.09 1.59 22.46
N VAL A 536 5.14 1.55 23.28
CA VAL A 536 6.51 1.88 22.91
C VAL A 536 7.26 0.55 22.78
N GLU A 537 7.27 -0.01 21.57
CA GLU A 537 7.90 -1.30 21.28
C GLU A 537 9.36 -1.13 20.86
N VAL A 538 10.27 -1.66 21.67
CA VAL A 538 11.67 -1.88 21.30
C VAL A 538 11.74 -3.21 20.58
N ILE A 539 12.27 -3.22 19.35
CA ILE A 539 12.47 -4.41 18.53
C ILE A 539 13.99 -4.56 18.33
N ASP A 540 14.60 -5.53 18.98
CA ASP A 540 16.06 -5.66 19.07
C ASP A 540 16.48 -7.14 19.09
N GLU A 541 17.21 -7.57 18.06
CA GLU A 541 17.59 -8.98 17.88
C GLU A 541 18.86 -9.36 18.68
N ARG A 542 19.48 -8.41 19.39
CA ARG A 542 20.70 -8.61 20.20
C ARG A 542 20.42 -9.14 21.60
N GLY A 543 19.19 -9.57 21.87
CA GLY A 543 18.72 -10.01 23.18
C GLY A 543 18.27 -8.87 24.11
N PRO A 544 17.94 -9.17 25.37
CA PRO A 544 17.25 -8.26 26.29
C PRO A 544 17.90 -6.87 26.39
N PRO A 545 17.17 -5.78 26.15
CA PRO A 545 17.72 -4.42 26.21
C PRO A 545 18.34 -4.04 27.56
N ASP A 546 17.80 -4.57 28.68
CA ASP A 546 18.35 -4.36 30.03
C ASP A 546 19.75 -4.97 30.23
N SER A 547 20.21 -5.86 29.32
CA SER A 547 21.56 -6.40 29.38
C SER A 547 22.64 -5.39 28.95
N ARG A 548 22.22 -4.20 28.47
CA ARG A 548 23.09 -3.14 27.94
C ARG A 548 22.86 -1.85 28.75
N PRO A 549 23.85 -0.93 28.80
CA PRO A 549 23.65 0.37 29.43
C PRO A 549 22.45 1.09 28.82
N GLU A 550 21.68 1.84 29.63
CA GLU A 550 20.48 2.55 29.15
C GLU A 550 20.77 3.59 28.06
N SER A 551 22.03 4.07 27.97
CA SER A 551 22.49 4.96 26.89
C SER A 551 22.69 4.25 25.55
N CYS A 552 22.64 2.91 25.50
CA CYS A 552 22.80 2.14 24.29
C CYS A 552 21.61 2.36 23.35
N HIS A 553 21.89 2.53 22.06
CA HIS A 553 20.87 2.72 21.05
C HIS A 553 20.14 1.40 20.74
N VAL A 554 18.82 1.45 20.69
CA VAL A 554 17.99 0.33 20.25
C VAL A 554 18.09 0.15 18.73
N GLU A 555 17.95 -1.07 18.23
CA GLU A 555 17.99 -1.30 16.77
C GLU A 555 16.80 -0.64 16.08
N LYS A 556 15.61 -0.87 16.62
CA LYS A 556 14.36 -0.41 16.05
C LYS A 556 13.38 -0.07 17.18
N LEU A 557 12.62 0.99 16.95
CA LEU A 557 11.62 1.52 17.85
C LEU A 557 10.33 1.73 17.06
N TYR A 558 9.24 1.12 17.53
CA TYR A 558 7.92 1.31 16.98
C TYR A 558 6.98 1.83 18.05
N ILE A 559 6.46 3.04 17.85
CA ILE A 559 5.54 3.69 18.78
C ILE A 559 4.19 3.85 18.11
N TYR A 560 3.12 3.46 18.78
CA TYR A 560 1.77 3.68 18.29
C TYR A 560 0.78 3.88 19.43
N ARG A 561 -0.20 4.75 19.19
CA ARG A 561 -1.30 4.94 20.15
C ARG A 561 -2.25 3.76 20.11
N THR A 562 -2.76 3.37 21.25
CA THR A 562 -3.70 2.26 21.38
C THR A 562 -4.72 2.50 22.49
N VAL A 563 -5.91 1.93 22.34
CA VAL A 563 -6.90 1.79 23.42
C VAL A 563 -6.99 0.36 23.94
N ALA A 564 -6.17 -0.55 23.40
CA ALA A 564 -6.07 -1.95 23.81
C ALA A 564 -5.03 -2.19 24.91
N GLY A 565 -4.05 -1.26 25.07
CA GLY A 565 -2.86 -1.47 25.89
C GLY A 565 -1.82 -2.36 25.18
N ALA A 566 -0.88 -2.90 25.95
CA ALA A 566 0.15 -3.82 25.46
C ALA A 566 -0.46 -5.04 24.75
N ARG A 567 0.15 -5.45 23.64
CA ARG A 567 -0.28 -6.64 22.88
C ARG A 567 0.23 -7.93 23.53
N LEU A 568 -0.49 -9.03 23.32
CA LEU A 568 -0.23 -10.31 24.00
C LEU A 568 0.63 -11.30 23.18
N ASP A 569 0.96 -10.94 21.94
CA ASP A 569 1.62 -11.81 20.95
C ASP A 569 3.04 -11.31 20.61
N MET A 570 3.71 -10.67 21.58
CA MET A 570 5.09 -10.20 21.40
C MET A 570 6.04 -11.40 21.33
N PRO A 571 6.90 -11.48 20.31
CA PRO A 571 8.00 -12.44 20.30
C PRO A 571 9.12 -11.99 21.24
N ASP A 572 10.08 -12.89 21.51
CA ASP A 572 11.17 -12.68 22.49
C ASP A 572 12.13 -11.53 22.15
N PHE A 573 12.08 -10.99 20.93
CA PHE A 573 12.86 -9.85 20.47
C PHE A 573 12.09 -8.52 20.50
N VAL A 574 10.88 -8.50 21.07
CA VAL A 574 10.05 -7.29 21.22
C VAL A 574 9.71 -7.05 22.69
N TRP A 575 9.97 -5.84 23.17
CA TRP A 575 9.62 -5.40 24.52
C TRP A 575 8.77 -4.13 24.47
N THR A 576 7.64 -4.13 25.18
CA THR A 576 6.82 -2.92 25.38
C THR A 576 7.26 -2.22 26.66
N MET A 577 7.55 -0.92 26.57
CA MET A 577 7.95 -0.10 27.71
C MET A 577 6.71 0.39 28.48
N ASP A 578 6.06 -0.48 29.27
CA ASP A 578 4.96 -0.07 30.18
C ASP A 578 5.40 -0.18 31.66
N GLU A 579 4.75 0.56 32.56
CA GLU A 579 5.09 0.62 34.00
C GLU A 579 5.19 -0.77 34.68
N ASP A 580 4.39 -1.74 34.23
CA ASP A 580 4.33 -3.08 34.84
C ASP A 580 5.50 -4.00 34.47
N SER A 581 6.29 -3.65 33.44
CA SER A 581 7.44 -4.46 33.02
C SER A 581 8.60 -4.43 34.04
N ALA A 582 8.58 -3.48 34.99
CA ALA A 582 9.53 -3.41 36.09
C ALA A 582 9.19 -4.33 37.28
N VAL A 583 8.00 -4.95 37.32
CA VAL A 583 7.51 -5.72 38.49
C VAL A 583 7.55 -7.24 38.27
N GLY A 584 7.95 -7.71 37.08
CA GLY A 584 7.99 -9.14 36.72
C GLY A 584 9.26 -9.91 37.08
N LEU A 585 10.26 -9.26 37.69
CA LEU A 585 11.53 -9.88 38.10
C LEU A 585 11.83 -9.53 39.57
N SER A 586 11.06 -10.12 40.49
CA SER A 586 11.42 -10.23 41.91
C SER A 586 11.01 -11.58 42.47
#